data_AF-A0A4S4L008-F1
#
_entry.id   AF-A0A4S4L008-F1
#
_cell.length_a   1.000
_cell.length_b   1.000
_cell.length_c   1.000
_cell.angle_alpha   90.00
_cell.angle_beta   90.00
_cell.angle_gamma   90.00
#
_symmetry.space_group_name_H-M   'P 1'
#
loop_
_entity.id
_entity.type
_entity.pdbx_description
1 polymer ?
#
loop_
_entity_poly.entity_id
_entity_poly.type
_entity_poly.pdbx_seq_one_letter_code
_entity_poly.pdbx_strand_id
1 'polypeptide(L)'
;MFFSAFNPNSNAHPLSHLGVGIGAGGTTSDVVVQGLFQGVLLQYVFAEYSLFAPALALALAGRAFLDFFYSQYTDVQKLSFTGMSAIVGFVGSYLLTIVMEEWFGWNTEEIVESVVHHRAPHRKDRMSARETRRDRTRARLREINARERERSRSHSQDRQDRSRHRERDMSAPATERFGAPPTAITEMTSSTLTMEQMGYTGLGRLLDLELANLRKRAATAEADRRRCKEERKWAIAEGDKVRATQLGWQVKRYAAMAESYTREADRRIIEGLINIQELFIFLLTLVSSDLLNQQPVQTTQAKYLLHLLRKAIHGNTEKIESIMDTITKMR
;
A
#
# COMPACT_ATOMS: atom_id res chain seq x y z
N MET A 1 88.06 11.51 10.65
CA MET A 1 87.70 12.07 11.98
C MET A 1 87.55 13.57 11.78
N PHE A 2 86.42 14.25 11.95
CA PHE A 2 85.11 13.93 12.49
C PHE A 2 84.07 14.77 11.70
N PHE A 3 82.90 14.18 11.45
CA PHE A 3 81.76 14.81 10.80
C PHE A 3 81.21 15.97 11.64
N SER A 4 80.92 17.07 10.97
CA SER A 4 80.26 18.26 11.49
C SER A 4 78.88 18.40 10.83
N ALA A 5 77.91 18.83 11.64
CA ALA A 5 76.66 19.49 11.29
C ALA A 5 75.57 18.67 10.56
N PHE A 6 74.63 18.13 11.34
CA PHE A 6 73.23 17.99 10.93
C PHE A 6 72.36 18.86 11.85
N ASN A 7 71.68 19.83 11.24
CA ASN A 7 70.85 20.84 11.87
C ASN A 7 69.41 20.32 12.01
N PRO A 8 68.85 20.14 13.23
CA PRO A 8 67.48 19.69 13.42
C PRO A 8 66.55 20.90 13.48
N ASN A 9 66.18 21.44 12.31
CA ASN A 9 65.10 22.42 12.21
C ASN A 9 64.24 22.10 10.99
N SER A 10 63.60 20.94 11.03
CA SER A 10 62.48 20.63 10.16
C SER A 10 61.20 21.18 10.80
N ASN A 11 60.69 22.26 10.20
CA ASN A 11 59.35 22.78 10.42
C ASN A 11 58.31 21.68 10.18
N ALA A 12 57.98 20.93 11.22
CA ALA A 12 56.80 20.08 11.24
C ALA A 12 55.58 21.00 11.38
N HIS A 13 54.98 21.35 10.25
CA HIS A 13 53.66 21.96 10.22
C HIS A 13 52.67 21.00 10.91
N PRO A 14 51.97 21.42 11.98
CA PRO A 14 50.91 20.62 12.58
C PRO A 14 49.67 20.65 11.68
N LEU A 15 49.66 19.82 10.63
CA LEU A 15 48.47 19.49 9.85
C LEU A 15 47.61 18.43 10.58
N SER A 16 47.36 18.65 11.88
CA SER A 16 46.51 17.80 12.72
C SER A 16 45.12 18.39 12.98
N HIS A 17 44.75 19.49 12.31
CA HIS A 17 43.52 20.22 12.61
C HIS A 17 42.34 19.98 11.64
N LEU A 18 42.41 18.93 10.81
CA LEU A 18 41.31 18.49 9.95
C LEU A 18 40.88 17.04 10.22
N GLY A 19 41.23 16.52 11.40
CA GLY A 19 40.41 15.51 12.04
C GLY A 19 39.20 16.22 12.63
N VAL A 20 38.00 15.88 12.17
CA VAL A 20 36.74 16.15 12.88
C VAL A 20 36.79 15.36 14.18
N GLY A 21 37.58 15.86 15.12
CA GLY A 21 37.70 15.34 16.47
C GLY A 21 36.45 15.79 17.20
N ILE A 22 35.51 14.87 17.40
CA ILE A 22 34.40 14.98 18.34
C ILE A 22 35.01 14.88 19.76
N GLY A 23 35.84 15.87 20.10
CA GLY A 23 36.71 15.87 21.26
C GLY A 23 36.60 17.18 22.01
N ALA A 24 35.75 17.19 23.03
CA ALA A 24 35.76 18.02 24.23
C ALA A 24 35.58 19.55 24.13
N GLY A 25 35.48 20.13 22.94
CA GLY A 25 35.20 21.57 22.75
C GLY A 25 33.92 21.86 21.96
N GLY A 26 32.93 20.96 21.98
CA GLY A 26 31.69 21.12 21.21
C GLY A 26 31.05 22.47 21.51
N THR A 27 30.95 23.31 20.49
CA THR A 27 30.34 24.63 20.61
C THR A 27 28.86 24.43 20.94
N THR A 28 28.26 25.37 21.69
CA THR A 28 26.82 25.29 22.02
C THR A 28 25.94 25.17 20.76
N SER A 29 26.40 25.67 19.62
CA SER A 29 25.78 25.48 18.31
C SER A 29 25.70 24.02 17.87
N ASP A 30 26.73 23.21 18.13
CA ASP A 30 26.73 21.80 17.70
C ASP A 30 25.65 21.01 18.44
N VAL A 31 25.50 21.30 19.73
CA VAL A 31 24.47 20.72 20.60
C VAL A 31 23.06 21.08 20.11
N VAL A 32 22.87 22.32 19.70
CA VAL A 32 21.58 22.81 19.16
C VAL A 32 21.26 22.18 17.80
N VAL A 33 22.24 22.09 16.90
CA VAL A 33 22.04 21.46 15.58
C VAL A 33 21.72 19.98 15.74
N GLN A 34 22.41 19.29 16.65
CA GLN A 34 22.14 17.89 16.95
C GLN A 34 20.72 17.68 17.49
N GLY A 35 20.28 18.51 18.44
CA GLY A 35 18.92 18.44 18.97
C GLY A 35 17.88 18.73 17.89
N LEU A 36 18.06 19.79 17.10
CA LEU A 36 17.18 20.09 15.95
C LEU A 36 17.03 18.89 15.02
N PHE A 37 18.13 18.25 14.65
CA PHE A 37 18.12 17.09 13.77
C PHE A 37 17.40 15.89 14.40
N GLN A 38 17.60 15.63 15.70
CA GLN A 38 16.85 14.60 16.43
C GLN A 38 15.34 14.88 16.43
N GLY A 39 14.95 16.15 16.57
CA GLY A 39 13.56 16.59 16.49
C GLY A 39 12.92 16.35 15.12
N VAL A 40 13.62 16.75 14.05
CA VAL A 40 13.20 16.53 12.65
C VAL A 40 13.06 15.04 12.36
N LEU A 41 14.03 14.23 12.79
CA LEU A 41 14.04 12.79 12.57
C LEU A 41 12.90 12.12 13.35
N LEU A 42 12.65 12.54 14.60
CA LEU A 42 11.53 12.06 15.39
C LEU A 42 10.19 12.41 14.72
N GLN A 43 10.04 13.61 14.18
CA GLN A 43 8.84 14.01 13.43
C GLN A 43 8.66 13.14 12.18
N TYR A 44 9.72 12.89 11.42
CA TYR A 44 9.67 12.04 10.23
C TYR A 44 9.26 10.60 10.58
N VAL A 45 9.84 10.01 11.64
CA VAL A 45 9.46 8.66 12.08
C VAL A 45 8.06 8.63 12.67
N PHE A 46 7.65 9.67 13.40
CA PHE A 46 6.28 9.79 13.89
C PHE A 46 5.27 9.85 12.75
N ALA A 47 5.63 10.60 11.71
CA ALA A 47 4.88 10.74 10.49
C ALA A 47 5.14 9.65 9.47
N GLU A 48 5.71 8.48 9.79
CA GLU A 48 5.75 7.34 8.86
C GLU A 48 5.45 6.02 9.59
N TYR A 49 5.89 5.92 10.85
CA TYR A 49 5.77 4.74 11.69
C TYR A 49 5.22 5.12 13.07
N SER A 50 3.95 5.52 13.13
CA SER A 50 3.29 5.95 14.38
C SER A 50 3.37 4.91 15.52
N LEU A 51 3.34 3.61 15.18
CA LEU A 51 3.53 2.50 16.12
C LEU A 51 4.95 2.43 16.71
N PHE A 52 5.97 2.83 15.95
CA PHE A 52 7.37 2.79 16.35
C PHE A 52 7.83 4.08 17.03
N ALA A 53 7.16 5.18 16.74
CA ALA A 53 7.46 6.50 17.27
C ALA A 53 7.59 6.58 18.81
N PRO A 54 6.70 5.98 19.64
CA PRO A 54 6.87 6.00 21.09
C PRO A 54 8.12 5.23 21.55
N ALA A 55 8.50 4.15 20.86
CA ALA A 55 9.71 3.41 21.15
C ALA A 55 10.97 4.22 20.82
N LEU A 56 10.97 4.93 19.68
CA LEU A 56 12.06 5.83 19.32
C LEU A 56 12.17 7.02 20.28
N ALA A 57 11.04 7.63 20.66
CA ALA A 57 11.00 8.71 21.63
C ALA A 57 11.55 8.26 22.99
N LEU A 58 11.16 7.07 23.47
CA LEU A 58 11.72 6.47 24.68
C LEU A 58 13.21 6.17 24.55
N ALA A 59 13.69 5.72 23.39
CA ALA A 59 15.11 5.47 23.15
C ALA A 59 15.94 6.77 23.18
N LEU A 60 15.44 7.84 22.54
CA LEU A 60 16.08 9.16 22.57
C LEU A 60 16.07 9.75 23.99
N ALA A 61 14.96 9.65 24.71
CA ALA A 61 14.85 10.07 26.10
C ALA A 61 15.78 9.27 27.01
N GLY A 62 15.84 7.95 26.83
CA GLY A 62 16.74 7.06 27.56
C GLY A 62 18.21 7.38 27.30
N ARG A 63 18.59 7.67 26.04
CA ARG A 63 19.94 8.14 25.70
C ARG A 63 20.26 9.46 26.39
N ALA A 64 19.39 10.45 26.29
CA ALA A 64 19.58 11.75 26.94
C ALA A 64 19.71 11.62 28.47
N PHE A 65 18.94 10.71 29.06
CA PHE A 65 19.04 10.38 30.48
C PHE A 65 20.38 9.71 30.82
N LEU A 66 20.85 8.75 30.03
CA LEU A 66 22.17 8.14 30.25
C LEU A 66 23.31 9.18 30.14
N ASP A 67 23.26 10.05 29.13
CA ASP A 67 24.24 11.12 28.96
C ASP A 67 24.25 12.06 30.19
N PHE A 68 23.10 12.34 30.79
CA PHE A 68 22.97 13.09 32.04
C PHE A 68 23.59 12.38 33.25
N PHE A 69 23.40 11.05 33.38
CA PHE A 69 23.97 10.29 34.49
C PHE A 69 25.49 10.14 34.40
N TYR A 70 26.03 10.00 33.19
CA TYR A 70 27.48 9.83 32.99
C TYR A 70 28.24 11.16 33.02
N SER A 71 27.65 12.26 32.53
CA SER A 71 28.23 13.61 32.70
C SER A 71 27.90 14.12 34.09
N GLN A 72 28.69 13.77 35.10
CA GLN A 72 28.59 14.16 36.51
C GLN A 72 28.09 15.61 36.77
N TYR A 73 26.78 15.84 36.65
CA TYR A 73 26.03 17.09 36.92
C TYR A 73 26.54 18.42 36.34
N THR A 74 27.72 18.51 35.72
CA THR A 74 28.32 19.76 35.26
C THR A 74 27.69 20.34 33.99
N ASP A 75 26.89 19.56 33.25
CA ASP A 75 26.38 19.94 31.93
C ASP A 75 24.85 19.91 31.81
N VAL A 76 24.12 20.25 32.88
CA VAL A 76 22.64 20.36 32.85
C VAL A 76 22.17 21.32 31.75
N GLN A 77 22.94 22.38 31.49
CA GLN A 77 22.64 23.34 30.43
C GLN A 77 22.71 22.72 29.03
N LYS A 78 23.67 21.83 28.76
CA LYS A 78 23.75 21.18 27.44
C LYS A 78 22.55 20.29 27.19
N LEU A 79 22.13 19.53 28.21
CA LEU A 79 20.94 18.68 28.12
C LEU A 79 19.68 19.50 27.84
N SER A 80 19.49 20.63 28.54
CA SER A 80 18.33 21.48 28.31
C SER A 80 18.33 22.10 26.92
N PHE A 81 19.49 22.54 26.41
CA PHE A 81 19.61 23.03 25.04
C PHE A 81 19.33 21.94 23.99
N THR A 82 19.85 20.71 24.15
CA THR A 82 19.53 19.60 23.23
C THR A 82 18.04 19.26 23.26
N GLY A 83 17.45 19.16 24.46
CA GLY A 83 16.04 18.85 24.61
C GLY A 83 15.12 19.91 24.00
N MET A 84 15.40 21.20 24.28
CA MET A 84 14.63 22.30 23.70
C MET A 84 14.79 22.38 22.19
N SER A 85 16.01 22.23 21.67
CA SER A 85 16.25 22.25 20.22
C SER A 85 15.60 21.06 19.51
N ALA A 86 15.51 19.88 20.14
CA ALA A 86 14.74 18.75 19.62
C ALA A 86 13.23 19.04 19.56
N ILE A 87 12.66 19.66 20.59
CA ILE A 87 11.25 20.08 20.56
C ILE A 87 11.01 21.10 19.44
N VAL A 88 11.90 22.10 19.31
CA VAL A 88 11.82 23.10 18.24
C VAL A 88 11.94 22.46 16.86
N GLY A 89 12.84 21.50 16.68
CA GLY A 89 13.00 20.77 15.42
C GLY A 89 11.78 19.96 15.05
N PHE A 90 11.16 19.30 16.04
CA PHE A 90 9.93 18.54 15.87
C PHE A 90 8.75 19.44 15.48
N VAL A 91 8.49 20.49 16.27
CA VAL A 91 7.37 21.44 16.03
C VAL A 91 7.58 22.21 14.72
N GLY A 92 8.81 22.67 14.46
CA GLY A 92 9.15 23.37 13.22
C GLY A 92 8.93 22.49 11.98
N SER A 93 9.33 21.22 12.06
CA SER A 93 9.08 20.26 10.98
C SER A 93 7.58 20.01 10.77
N TYR A 94 6.81 19.86 11.85
CA TYR A 94 5.37 19.69 11.79
C TYR A 94 4.66 20.89 11.15
N LEU A 95 5.00 22.11 11.57
CA LEU A 95 4.45 23.34 10.98
C LEU A 95 4.87 23.50 9.51
N LEU A 96 6.11 23.15 9.17
CA LEU A 96 6.58 23.16 7.78
C LEU A 96 5.79 22.19 6.92
N THR A 97 5.49 20.99 7.42
CA THR A 97 4.61 20.03 6.74
C THR A 97 3.24 20.63 6.47
N ILE A 98 2.61 21.26 7.47
CA ILE A 98 1.30 21.91 7.29
C ILE A 98 1.36 23.01 6.22
N VAL A 99 2.35 23.91 6.33
CA VAL A 99 2.51 25.00 5.36
C VAL A 99 2.81 24.46 3.97
N MET A 100 3.60 23.40 3.83
CA MET A 100 3.84 22.78 2.53
C MET A 100 2.57 22.13 1.96
N GLU A 101 1.78 21.44 2.77
CA GLU A 101 0.50 20.89 2.32
C GLU A 101 -0.43 21.99 1.81
N GLU A 102 -0.50 23.12 2.51
CA GLU A 102 -1.32 24.28 2.13
C GLU A 102 -0.76 25.00 0.89
N TRP A 103 0.55 25.23 0.83
CA TRP A 103 1.19 26.06 -0.19
C TRP A 103 1.43 25.32 -1.51
N PHE A 104 1.76 24.02 -1.45
CA PHE A 104 1.87 23.20 -2.65
C PHE A 104 0.52 22.79 -3.20
N GLY A 105 -0.58 23.07 -2.50
CA GLY A 105 -1.93 22.98 -3.05
C GLY A 105 -2.15 21.66 -3.75
N TRP A 106 -1.70 20.55 -3.15
CA TRP A 106 -2.14 19.22 -3.55
C TRP A 106 -3.59 19.06 -3.10
N ASN A 107 -4.46 19.91 -3.66
CA ASN A 107 -5.90 19.81 -3.74
C ASN A 107 -6.22 18.56 -4.56
N THR A 108 -5.89 17.42 -3.98
CA THR A 108 -6.27 16.10 -4.48
C THR A 108 -7.80 15.93 -4.36
N GLU A 109 -8.48 16.83 -3.66
CA GLU A 109 -9.94 16.88 -3.60
C GLU A 109 -10.58 17.38 -4.90
N GLU A 110 -10.02 18.39 -5.59
CA GLU A 110 -10.75 19.02 -6.72
C GLU A 110 -10.71 18.19 -8.03
N ILE A 111 -9.68 17.33 -8.21
CA ILE A 111 -9.62 16.39 -9.34
C ILE A 111 -10.37 15.07 -9.03
N VAL A 112 -10.57 14.75 -7.74
CA VAL A 112 -11.33 13.55 -7.35
C VAL A 112 -12.83 13.84 -7.32
N GLU A 113 -13.27 15.03 -6.93
CA GLU A 113 -14.70 15.32 -6.80
C GLU A 113 -15.42 15.48 -8.15
N SER A 114 -14.75 15.99 -9.20
CA SER A 114 -15.37 16.14 -10.53
C SER A 114 -15.48 14.85 -11.37
N VAL A 115 -14.88 13.72 -10.93
CA VAL A 115 -14.83 12.46 -11.71
C VAL A 115 -15.44 11.26 -10.94
N VAL A 116 -16.05 11.49 -9.78
CA VAL A 116 -16.67 10.42 -8.96
C VAL A 116 -18.13 10.13 -9.33
N HIS A 117 -18.74 10.86 -10.27
CA HIS A 117 -20.14 10.58 -10.65
C HIS A 117 -20.38 9.33 -11.51
N HIS A 118 -19.37 8.59 -11.98
CA HIS A 118 -19.58 7.37 -12.78
C HIS A 118 -18.67 6.20 -12.40
N ARG A 119 -18.94 5.50 -11.26
CA ARG A 119 -18.51 4.09 -11.05
C ARG A 119 -19.12 3.47 -9.81
N ALA A 120 -20.01 2.49 -9.97
CA ALA A 120 -19.76 1.05 -10.13
C ALA A 120 -19.91 0.30 -8.78
N PRO A 121 -20.95 -0.57 -8.64
CA PRO A 121 -21.37 -1.09 -7.36
C PRO A 121 -20.35 -2.03 -6.71
N HIS A 122 -20.26 -1.85 -5.40
CA HIS A 122 -19.39 -2.47 -4.41
C HIS A 122 -19.37 -4.01 -4.50
N ARG A 123 -18.16 -4.61 -4.42
CA ARG A 123 -17.91 -6.04 -4.67
C ARG A 123 -18.53 -6.95 -3.59
N LYS A 124 -18.71 -6.45 -2.37
CA LYS A 124 -19.40 -7.17 -1.27
C LYS A 124 -20.90 -7.30 -1.54
N ASP A 125 -21.55 -6.22 -1.97
CA ASP A 125 -22.96 -6.28 -2.38
C ASP A 125 -23.15 -7.03 -3.68
N ARG A 126 -22.16 -7.01 -4.58
CA ARG A 126 -22.15 -7.89 -5.77
C ARG A 126 -22.04 -9.37 -5.42
N MET A 127 -21.35 -9.73 -4.33
CA MET A 127 -21.32 -11.12 -3.87
C MET A 127 -22.66 -11.49 -3.23
N SER A 128 -23.21 -10.64 -2.35
CA SER A 128 -24.56 -10.85 -1.77
C SER A 128 -25.66 -10.92 -2.84
N ALA A 129 -25.60 -10.04 -3.86
CA ALA A 129 -26.50 -10.05 -5.01
C ALA A 129 -26.30 -11.27 -5.93
N ARG A 130 -25.08 -11.81 -6.01
CA ARG A 130 -24.80 -13.07 -6.73
C ARG A 130 -25.29 -14.28 -5.93
N GLU A 131 -25.14 -14.27 -4.61
CA GLU A 131 -25.67 -15.28 -3.69
C GLU A 131 -27.19 -15.35 -3.80
N THR A 132 -27.87 -14.20 -3.66
CA THR A 132 -29.33 -14.11 -3.81
C THR A 132 -29.82 -14.48 -5.22
N ARG A 133 -29.06 -14.17 -6.28
CA ARG A 133 -29.37 -14.68 -7.63
C ARG A 133 -29.21 -16.19 -7.72
N ARG A 134 -28.16 -16.78 -7.14
CA ARG A 134 -27.97 -18.24 -7.08
C ARG A 134 -29.09 -18.91 -6.29
N ASP A 135 -29.50 -18.33 -5.17
CA ASP A 135 -30.58 -18.87 -4.34
C ASP A 135 -31.95 -18.76 -5.02
N ARG A 136 -32.24 -17.65 -5.72
CA ARG A 136 -33.44 -17.56 -6.57
C ARG A 136 -33.43 -18.59 -7.69
N THR A 137 -32.27 -18.86 -8.29
CA THR A 137 -32.14 -19.87 -9.35
C THR A 137 -32.33 -21.28 -8.80
N ARG A 138 -31.78 -21.57 -7.61
CA ARG A 138 -31.99 -22.83 -6.89
C ARG A 138 -33.45 -23.01 -6.47
N ALA A 139 -34.10 -21.95 -6.00
CA ALA A 139 -35.53 -21.97 -5.65
C ALA A 139 -36.40 -22.23 -6.88
N ARG A 140 -36.14 -21.55 -8.01
CA ARG A 140 -36.84 -21.82 -9.28
C ARG A 140 -36.61 -23.24 -9.78
N LEU A 141 -35.39 -23.77 -9.68
CA LEU A 141 -35.11 -25.16 -10.06
C LEU A 141 -35.86 -26.15 -9.17
N ARG A 142 -35.96 -25.89 -7.85
CA ARG A 142 -36.78 -26.71 -6.94
C ARG A 142 -38.26 -26.65 -7.30
N GLU A 143 -38.77 -25.46 -7.65
CA GLU A 143 -40.15 -25.28 -8.07
C GLU A 143 -40.46 -25.98 -9.40
N ILE A 144 -39.58 -25.84 -10.40
CA ILE A 144 -39.71 -26.54 -11.69
C ILE A 144 -39.70 -28.05 -11.46
N ASN A 145 -38.76 -28.56 -10.65
CA ASN A 145 -38.65 -30.00 -10.38
C ASN A 145 -39.85 -30.52 -9.54
N ALA A 146 -40.43 -29.68 -8.67
CA ALA A 146 -41.67 -30.00 -7.96
C ALA A 146 -42.87 -30.06 -8.93
N ARG A 147 -43.01 -29.08 -9.82
CA ARG A 147 -44.04 -29.08 -10.88
C ARG A 147 -43.86 -30.24 -11.86
N GLU A 148 -42.62 -30.63 -12.17
CA GLU A 148 -42.31 -31.78 -13.03
C GLU A 148 -42.75 -33.10 -12.37
N ARG A 149 -42.56 -33.22 -11.05
CA ARG A 149 -43.04 -34.38 -10.27
C ARG A 149 -44.57 -34.43 -10.21
N GLU A 150 -45.24 -33.29 -10.06
CA GLU A 150 -46.71 -33.21 -10.12
C GLU A 150 -47.23 -33.55 -11.51
N ARG A 151 -46.58 -33.05 -12.58
CA ARG A 151 -46.88 -33.44 -13.97
C ARG A 151 -46.67 -34.93 -14.21
N SER A 152 -45.60 -35.51 -13.66
CA SER A 152 -45.33 -36.95 -13.80
C SER A 152 -46.40 -37.79 -13.10
N ARG A 153 -46.87 -37.37 -11.93
CA ARG A 153 -47.98 -38.03 -11.20
C ARG A 153 -49.32 -37.90 -11.92
N SER A 154 -49.61 -36.72 -12.46
CA SER A 154 -50.84 -36.49 -13.25
C SER A 154 -50.79 -37.19 -14.61
N HIS A 155 -49.62 -37.35 -15.24
CA HIS A 155 -49.50 -38.05 -16.52
C HIS A 155 -49.63 -39.59 -16.39
N SER A 156 -49.29 -40.17 -15.24
CA SER A 156 -49.63 -41.58 -14.95
C SER A 156 -51.12 -41.80 -14.71
N GLN A 157 -51.83 -40.81 -14.17
CA GLN A 157 -53.26 -40.89 -13.89
C GLN A 157 -54.10 -40.61 -15.17
N ASP A 158 -53.65 -39.67 -15.99
CA ASP A 158 -54.30 -39.28 -17.24
C ASP A 158 -54.10 -40.30 -18.38
N ARG A 159 -53.06 -41.16 -18.33
CA ARG A 159 -52.94 -42.31 -19.25
C ARG A 159 -53.98 -43.40 -19.00
N GLN A 160 -54.59 -43.47 -17.82
CA GLN A 160 -55.69 -44.40 -17.56
C GLN A 160 -57.03 -43.88 -18.11
N ASP A 161 -57.24 -42.56 -18.15
CA ASP A 161 -58.49 -41.95 -18.65
C ASP A 161 -58.46 -41.56 -20.15
N ARG A 162 -57.28 -41.28 -20.73
CA ARG A 162 -57.18 -40.85 -22.15
C ARG A 162 -57.32 -41.94 -23.21
N SER A 163 -57.53 -43.20 -22.84
CA SER A 163 -57.93 -44.22 -23.82
C SER A 163 -59.37 -44.06 -24.32
N ARG A 164 -60.17 -43.13 -23.75
CA ARG A 164 -61.57 -42.91 -24.14
C ARG A 164 -61.90 -41.60 -24.86
N HIS A 165 -60.98 -40.66 -25.02
CA HIS A 165 -61.33 -39.36 -25.64
C HIS A 165 -60.32 -38.90 -26.69
N ARG A 166 -60.10 -39.78 -27.66
CA ARG A 166 -59.73 -39.39 -29.02
C ARG A 166 -61.00 -38.79 -29.67
N GLU A 167 -60.84 -37.72 -30.45
CA GLU A 167 -61.91 -36.98 -31.15
C GLU A 167 -62.56 -35.82 -30.38
N ARG A 168 -61.83 -34.72 -30.21
CA ARG A 168 -62.34 -33.40 -30.64
C ARG A 168 -61.27 -32.33 -30.59
N ASP A 169 -61.25 -31.56 -31.67
CA ASP A 169 -60.88 -30.15 -31.75
C ASP A 169 -59.39 -29.79 -31.89
N MET A 170 -59.00 -29.79 -33.17
CA MET A 170 -58.17 -28.75 -33.76
C MET A 170 -58.81 -27.37 -33.58
N SER A 171 -58.04 -26.36 -33.13
CA SER A 171 -58.07 -24.95 -33.56
C SER A 171 -56.98 -24.13 -32.84
N ALA A 172 -56.27 -23.27 -33.57
CA ALA A 172 -55.15 -22.39 -33.17
C ALA A 172 -55.62 -21.12 -32.39
N PRO A 173 -54.88 -19.97 -32.25
CA PRO A 173 -53.46 -19.61 -32.41
C PRO A 173 -52.89 -18.64 -31.30
N ALA A 174 -51.66 -18.13 -31.53
CA ALA A 174 -51.15 -16.76 -31.25
C ALA A 174 -50.64 -16.31 -29.86
N THR A 175 -49.32 -16.05 -29.83
CA THR A 175 -48.64 -14.77 -29.46
C THR A 175 -49.09 -14.00 -28.21
N GLU A 176 -48.26 -13.95 -27.16
CA GLU A 176 -48.26 -12.80 -26.23
C GLU A 176 -46.91 -12.55 -25.49
N ARG A 177 -46.32 -11.41 -25.85
CA ARG A 177 -45.48 -10.45 -25.11
C ARG A 177 -44.87 -10.86 -23.75
N PHE A 178 -43.54 -11.01 -23.74
CA PHE A 178 -42.74 -10.87 -22.50
C PHE A 178 -42.32 -9.41 -22.29
N GLY A 179 -42.94 -8.76 -21.31
CA GLY A 179 -42.56 -7.45 -20.80
C GLY A 179 -41.24 -7.48 -20.03
N ALA A 180 -40.38 -6.50 -20.30
CA ALA A 180 -39.17 -6.24 -19.53
C ALA A 180 -39.53 -5.63 -18.17
N PRO A 181 -38.87 -6.03 -17.06
CA PRO A 181 -39.13 -5.45 -15.75
C PRO A 181 -38.50 -4.06 -15.62
N PRO A 182 -39.14 -3.14 -14.88
CA PRO A 182 -38.69 -1.76 -14.72
C PRO A 182 -37.41 -1.70 -13.87
N THR A 183 -36.45 -0.91 -14.35
CA THR A 183 -35.25 -0.51 -13.61
C THR A 183 -35.65 0.42 -12.48
N ALA A 184 -35.82 -0.12 -11.27
CA ALA A 184 -35.97 0.66 -10.05
C ALA A 184 -34.66 1.38 -9.74
N ILE A 185 -34.73 2.71 -9.78
CA ILE A 185 -33.73 3.66 -9.33
C ILE A 185 -33.77 3.60 -7.79
N THR A 186 -32.79 2.94 -7.18
CA THR A 186 -32.56 3.07 -5.73
C THR A 186 -31.44 4.08 -5.51
N GLU A 187 -31.87 5.30 -5.20
CA GLU A 187 -31.09 6.27 -4.44
C GLU A 187 -30.83 5.66 -3.06
N MET A 188 -29.61 5.17 -2.84
CA MET A 188 -29.15 4.80 -1.51
C MET A 188 -27.80 5.45 -1.30
N THR A 189 -27.88 6.64 -0.72
CA THR A 189 -26.93 7.20 0.24
C THR A 189 -26.34 6.08 1.10
N SER A 190 -25.05 5.78 0.93
CA SER A 190 -24.33 4.92 1.86
C SER A 190 -22.85 5.27 1.92
N SER A 191 -22.56 6.01 2.98
CA SER A 191 -21.33 5.98 3.78
C SER A 191 -20.02 5.79 3.02
N THR A 192 -19.51 6.92 2.55
CA THR A 192 -18.09 7.28 2.62
C THR A 192 -17.57 7.05 4.04
N LEU A 193 -17.21 5.80 4.36
CA LEU A 193 -16.34 5.52 5.50
C LEU A 193 -14.94 5.85 5.01
N THR A 194 -14.47 6.99 5.50
CA THR A 194 -13.35 7.77 5.00
C THR A 194 -12.05 6.98 5.14
N MET A 195 -11.31 6.88 4.03
CA MET A 195 -9.91 6.46 4.05
C MET A 195 -9.05 7.42 4.89
N GLU A 196 -9.58 8.62 5.20
CA GLU A 196 -9.01 9.61 6.11
C GLU A 196 -8.91 9.14 7.57
N GLN A 197 -9.60 8.07 7.97
CA GLN A 197 -9.62 7.62 9.37
C GLN A 197 -8.53 6.59 9.72
N MET A 198 -7.80 6.06 8.73
CA MET A 198 -6.53 5.38 8.98
C MET A 198 -5.44 6.43 8.76
N GLY A 199 -4.72 6.83 9.81
CA GLY A 199 -3.62 7.80 9.76
C GLY A 199 -2.42 7.33 8.93
N TYR A 200 -2.65 7.09 7.64
CA TYR A 200 -1.65 6.82 6.63
C TYR A 200 -0.98 8.13 6.27
N THR A 201 0.30 8.16 6.53
CA THR A 201 1.15 9.32 6.37
C THR A 201 1.43 9.59 4.89
N GLY A 202 1.85 10.82 4.56
CA GLY A 202 1.85 11.37 3.21
C GLY A 202 2.61 10.55 2.15
N LEU A 203 3.64 9.78 2.54
CA LEU A 203 4.42 8.97 1.61
C LEU A 203 3.72 7.66 1.24
N GLY A 204 3.15 6.96 2.23
CA GLY A 204 2.27 5.82 1.99
C GLY A 204 1.05 6.22 1.14
N ARG A 205 0.48 7.40 1.40
CA ARG A 205 -0.67 7.94 0.66
C ARG A 205 -0.35 8.14 -0.83
N LEU A 206 0.84 8.61 -1.18
CA LEU A 206 1.26 8.78 -2.58
C LEU A 206 1.34 7.44 -3.32
N LEU A 207 1.98 6.44 -2.70
CA LEU A 207 2.13 5.12 -3.31
C LEU A 207 0.76 4.43 -3.45
N ASP A 208 -0.12 4.60 -2.46
CA ASP A 208 -1.50 4.12 -2.52
C ASP A 208 -2.33 4.82 -3.60
N LEU A 209 -2.14 6.13 -3.81
CA LEU A 209 -2.79 6.88 -4.89
C LEU A 209 -2.33 6.39 -6.26
N GLU A 210 -1.02 6.19 -6.47
CA GLU A 210 -0.50 5.61 -7.70
C GLU A 210 -1.04 4.19 -7.93
N LEU A 211 -1.02 3.36 -6.88
CA LEU A 211 -1.55 2.00 -6.92
C LEU A 211 -3.05 1.98 -7.22
N ALA A 212 -3.82 2.88 -6.62
CA ALA A 212 -5.24 3.06 -6.88
C ALA A 212 -5.49 3.50 -8.32
N ASN A 213 -4.66 4.40 -8.87
CA ASN A 213 -4.75 4.83 -10.26
C ASN A 213 -4.44 3.68 -11.24
N LEU A 214 -3.39 2.89 -10.98
CA LEU A 214 -3.08 1.70 -11.78
C LEU A 214 -4.20 0.66 -11.73
N ARG A 215 -4.75 0.39 -10.54
CA ARG A 215 -5.91 -0.50 -10.38
C ARG A 215 -7.16 0.03 -11.08
N LYS A 216 -7.39 1.34 -11.06
CA LYS A 216 -8.46 2.00 -11.81
C LYS A 216 -8.29 1.80 -13.31
N ARG A 217 -7.09 1.99 -13.86
CA ARG A 217 -6.76 1.74 -15.28
C ARG A 217 -6.88 0.27 -15.67
N ALA A 218 -6.44 -0.65 -14.82
CA ALA A 218 -6.65 -2.08 -15.03
C ALA A 218 -8.16 -2.43 -15.09
N ALA A 219 -8.95 -1.85 -14.18
CA ALA A 219 -10.39 -2.04 -14.15
C ALA A 219 -11.11 -1.43 -15.37
N THR A 220 -10.63 -0.30 -15.90
CA THR A 220 -11.19 0.30 -17.13
C THR A 220 -10.94 -0.62 -18.32
N ALA A 221 -9.69 -1.06 -18.50
CA ALA A 221 -9.32 -1.96 -19.59
C ALA A 221 -10.10 -3.28 -19.55
N GLU A 222 -10.35 -3.84 -18.37
CA GLU A 222 -11.14 -5.06 -18.23
C GLU A 222 -12.64 -4.81 -18.50
N ALA A 223 -13.17 -3.63 -18.21
CA ALA A 223 -14.54 -3.26 -18.59
C ALA A 223 -14.69 -3.16 -20.12
N ASP A 224 -13.75 -2.50 -20.79
CA ASP A 224 -13.71 -2.39 -22.25
C ASP A 224 -13.56 -3.78 -22.90
N ARG A 225 -12.72 -4.64 -22.32
CA ARG A 225 -12.60 -6.04 -22.75
C ARG A 225 -13.95 -6.77 -22.74
N ARG A 226 -14.78 -6.57 -21.71
CA ARG A 226 -16.10 -7.22 -21.62
C ARG A 226 -17.05 -6.68 -22.68
N ARG A 227 -17.07 -5.36 -22.87
CA ARG A 227 -17.88 -4.71 -23.90
C ARG A 227 -17.52 -5.23 -25.30
N CYS A 228 -16.23 -5.28 -25.65
CA CYS A 228 -15.80 -5.83 -26.94
C CYS A 228 -16.15 -7.33 -27.10
N LYS A 229 -16.16 -8.11 -26.01
CA LYS A 229 -16.61 -9.52 -26.05
C LYS A 229 -18.10 -9.65 -26.36
N GLU A 230 -18.92 -8.75 -25.83
CA GLU A 230 -20.37 -8.72 -26.09
C GLU A 230 -20.66 -8.26 -27.52
N GLU A 231 -20.04 -7.16 -27.94
CA GLU A 231 -20.14 -6.65 -29.32
C GLU A 231 -19.65 -7.69 -30.34
N ARG A 232 -18.61 -8.46 -30.00
CA ARG A 232 -18.13 -9.55 -30.87
C ARG A 232 -19.18 -10.64 -31.05
N LYS A 233 -19.91 -11.00 -29.98
CA LYS A 233 -20.99 -11.99 -30.07
C LYS A 233 -22.13 -11.47 -30.93
N TRP A 234 -22.45 -10.19 -30.82
CA TRP A 234 -23.47 -9.55 -31.66
C TRP A 234 -23.07 -9.54 -33.14
N ALA A 235 -21.84 -9.17 -33.47
CA ALA A 235 -21.34 -9.22 -34.85
C ALA A 235 -21.37 -10.64 -35.44
N ILE A 236 -21.05 -11.67 -34.63
CA ILE A 236 -21.17 -13.07 -35.06
C ILE A 236 -22.62 -13.45 -35.34
N ALA A 237 -23.56 -13.02 -34.49
CA ALA A 237 -25.00 -13.28 -34.68
C ALA A 237 -25.56 -12.57 -35.92
N GLU A 238 -25.04 -11.39 -36.24
CA GLU A 238 -25.38 -10.62 -37.45
C GLU A 238 -24.75 -11.20 -38.73
N GLY A 239 -23.75 -12.08 -38.60
CA GLY A 239 -23.03 -12.68 -39.72
C GLY A 239 -21.84 -11.85 -40.23
N ASP A 240 -21.52 -10.73 -39.59
CA ASP A 240 -20.37 -9.89 -39.93
C ASP A 240 -19.06 -10.48 -39.36
N LYS A 241 -18.45 -11.37 -40.14
CA LYS A 241 -17.18 -12.02 -39.80
C LYS A 241 -16.03 -11.04 -39.66
N VAL A 242 -15.97 -9.99 -40.49
CA VAL A 242 -14.84 -9.04 -40.51
C VAL A 242 -14.83 -8.26 -39.21
N ARG A 243 -15.96 -7.67 -38.81
CA ARG A 243 -16.08 -6.96 -37.53
C ARG A 243 -15.83 -7.87 -36.34
N ALA A 244 -16.31 -9.11 -36.38
CA ALA A 244 -16.05 -10.09 -35.32
C ALA A 244 -14.55 -10.41 -35.16
N THR A 245 -13.78 -10.45 -36.25
CA THR A 245 -12.32 -10.61 -36.17
C THR A 245 -11.62 -9.39 -35.58
N GLN A 246 -12.01 -8.17 -36.00
CA GLN A 246 -11.47 -6.92 -35.47
C GLN A 246 -11.72 -6.77 -33.96
N LEU A 247 -12.94 -7.03 -33.50
CA LEU A 247 -13.27 -7.04 -32.07
C LEU A 247 -12.50 -8.14 -31.33
N GLY A 248 -12.21 -9.26 -31.98
CA GLY A 248 -11.32 -10.30 -31.45
C GLY A 248 -9.91 -9.78 -31.14
N TRP A 249 -9.33 -8.96 -32.01
CA TRP A 249 -8.04 -8.29 -31.78
C TRP A 249 -8.12 -7.28 -30.63
N GLN A 250 -9.18 -6.48 -30.57
CA GLN A 250 -9.38 -5.52 -29.47
C GLN A 250 -9.50 -6.21 -28.11
N VAL A 251 -10.22 -7.34 -28.02
CA VAL A 251 -10.32 -8.13 -26.78
C VAL A 251 -8.94 -8.59 -26.30
N LYS A 252 -8.08 -9.06 -27.21
CA LYS A 252 -6.71 -9.46 -26.87
C LYS A 252 -5.88 -8.26 -26.40
N ARG A 253 -5.98 -7.13 -27.10
CA ARG A 253 -5.27 -5.89 -26.76
C ARG A 253 -5.64 -5.37 -25.37
N TYR A 254 -6.94 -5.29 -25.04
CA TYR A 254 -7.39 -4.87 -23.71
C TYR A 254 -7.04 -5.86 -22.61
N ALA A 255 -7.01 -7.17 -22.92
CA ALA A 255 -6.52 -8.17 -21.97
C ALA A 255 -5.04 -7.92 -21.61
N ALA A 256 -4.18 -7.71 -22.61
CA ALA A 256 -2.77 -7.42 -22.41
C ALA A 256 -2.55 -6.11 -21.63
N MET A 257 -3.32 -5.05 -21.94
CA MET A 257 -3.26 -3.79 -21.18
C MET A 257 -3.69 -3.94 -19.72
N ALA A 258 -4.76 -4.69 -19.45
CA ALA A 258 -5.19 -4.93 -18.08
C ALA A 258 -4.11 -5.67 -17.28
N GLU A 259 -3.51 -6.69 -17.89
CA GLU A 259 -2.42 -7.47 -17.28
C GLU A 259 -1.16 -6.62 -17.04
N SER A 260 -0.77 -5.77 -17.99
CA SER A 260 0.38 -4.88 -17.82
C SER A 260 0.18 -3.89 -16.67
N TYR A 261 -1.02 -3.32 -16.49
CA TYR A 261 -1.28 -2.44 -15.36
C TYR A 261 -1.28 -3.17 -14.02
N THR A 262 -1.74 -4.43 -13.97
CA THR A 262 -1.61 -5.23 -12.75
C THR A 262 -0.15 -5.54 -12.42
N ARG A 263 0.66 -5.90 -13.42
CA ARG A 263 2.11 -6.11 -13.27
C ARG A 263 2.84 -4.87 -12.76
N GLU A 264 2.52 -3.72 -13.32
CA GLU A 264 3.12 -2.45 -12.91
C GLU A 264 2.72 -2.08 -11.48
N ALA A 265 1.45 -2.29 -11.10
CA ALA A 265 1.00 -2.10 -9.72
C ALA A 265 1.78 -2.98 -8.74
N ASP A 266 1.96 -4.27 -9.05
CA ASP A 266 2.72 -5.20 -8.22
C ASP A 266 4.19 -4.77 -8.10
N ARG A 267 4.79 -4.31 -9.20
CA ARG A 267 6.17 -3.81 -9.22
C ARG A 267 6.35 -2.59 -8.33
N ARG A 268 5.43 -1.62 -8.37
CA ARG A 268 5.46 -0.41 -7.52
C ARG A 268 5.38 -0.73 -6.03
N ILE A 269 4.62 -1.74 -5.66
CA ILE A 269 4.56 -2.21 -4.27
C ILE A 269 5.94 -2.73 -3.83
N ILE A 270 6.61 -3.52 -4.68
CA ILE A 270 7.93 -4.07 -4.37
C ILE A 270 8.98 -2.94 -4.29
N GLU A 271 8.97 -2.00 -5.22
CA GLU A 271 9.88 -0.84 -5.21
C GLU A 271 9.68 0.02 -3.94
N GLY A 272 8.43 0.25 -3.53
CA GLY A 272 8.12 0.92 -2.26
C GLY A 272 8.69 0.20 -1.04
N LEU A 273 8.53 -1.13 -0.99
CA LEU A 273 9.05 -1.96 0.11
C LEU A 273 10.57 -1.96 0.17
N ILE A 274 11.26 -2.02 -0.98
CA ILE A 274 12.72 -1.96 -1.05
C ILE A 274 13.23 -0.61 -0.56
N ASN A 275 12.62 0.50 -1.01
CA ASN A 275 13.01 1.83 -0.58
C ASN A 275 12.88 2.00 0.94
N ILE A 276 11.82 1.45 1.54
CA ILE A 276 11.62 1.43 3.00
C ILE A 276 12.73 0.63 3.71
N GLN A 277 13.11 -0.53 3.17
CA GLN A 277 14.19 -1.33 3.75
C GLN A 277 15.55 -0.63 3.69
N GLU A 278 15.90 -0.02 2.56
CA GLU A 278 17.14 0.73 2.41
C GLU A 278 17.22 1.89 3.41
N LEU A 279 16.10 2.61 3.60
CA LEU A 279 15.99 3.67 4.61
C LEU A 279 16.21 3.14 6.03
N PHE A 280 15.64 1.96 6.33
CA PHE A 280 15.81 1.31 7.63
C PHE A 280 17.26 0.86 7.89
N ILE A 281 17.92 0.27 6.89
CA ILE A 281 19.34 -0.11 6.96
C ILE A 281 20.21 1.14 7.14
N PHE A 282 19.94 2.20 6.39
CA PHE A 282 20.67 3.46 6.52
C PHE A 282 20.54 4.06 7.93
N LEU A 283 19.32 4.10 8.49
CA LEU A 283 19.07 4.54 9.86
C LEU A 283 19.83 3.69 10.89
N LEU A 284 19.80 2.37 10.75
CA LEU A 284 20.56 1.48 11.63
C LEU A 284 22.07 1.72 11.54
N THR A 285 22.58 1.99 10.34
CA THR A 285 24.01 2.23 10.10
C THR A 285 24.44 3.55 10.74
N LEU A 286 23.61 4.58 10.65
CA LEU A 286 23.82 5.86 11.34
C LEU A 286 23.86 5.69 12.85
N VAL A 287 22.85 5.03 13.43
CA VAL A 287 22.78 4.78 14.88
C VAL A 287 23.99 3.97 15.36
N SER A 288 24.43 3.00 14.56
CA SER A 288 25.59 2.15 14.90
C SER A 288 26.92 2.91 14.84
N SER A 289 27.07 3.81 13.86
CA SER A 289 28.27 4.63 13.70
C SER A 289 28.45 5.60 14.87
N ASP A 290 27.35 6.22 15.31
CA ASP A 290 27.33 7.06 16.52
C ASP A 290 27.68 6.26 17.77
N LEU A 291 27.13 5.05 17.91
CA LEU A 291 27.40 4.19 19.07
C LEU A 291 28.86 3.75 19.14
N LEU A 292 29.49 3.47 17.99
CA LEU A 292 30.89 3.07 17.92
C LEU A 292 31.87 4.21 18.22
N ASN A 293 31.43 5.47 18.09
CA ASN A 293 32.26 6.64 18.35
C ASN A 293 32.26 7.05 19.84
N GLN A 294 31.31 6.57 20.64
CA GLN A 294 31.26 6.82 22.09
C GLN A 294 32.07 5.75 22.87
N GLN A 295 33.32 6.06 23.21
CA GLN A 295 34.23 5.47 24.23
C GLN A 295 34.38 3.92 24.33
N PRO A 296 35.62 3.40 24.46
CA PRO A 296 35.93 1.96 24.33
C PRO A 296 35.41 1.04 25.46
N VAL A 297 34.85 1.57 26.56
CA VAL A 297 34.60 0.80 27.79
C VAL A 297 33.31 -0.04 27.74
N GLN A 298 32.40 0.20 26.79
CA GLN A 298 31.11 -0.52 26.67
C GLN A 298 30.96 -1.35 25.37
N THR A 299 32.07 -1.68 24.70
CA THR A 299 32.02 -2.28 23.35
C THR A 299 31.45 -3.69 23.29
N THR A 300 31.47 -4.47 24.38
CA THR A 300 31.05 -5.89 24.34
C THR A 300 29.54 -6.06 24.26
N GLN A 301 28.76 -5.27 25.01
CA GLN A 301 27.29 -5.34 24.99
C GLN A 301 26.71 -4.74 23.71
N ALA A 302 27.26 -3.59 23.27
CA ALA A 302 26.90 -2.97 22.00
C ALA A 302 27.10 -3.91 20.81
N LYS A 303 28.24 -4.63 20.76
CA LYS A 303 28.52 -5.64 19.73
C LYS A 303 27.50 -6.79 19.73
N TYR A 304 27.06 -7.24 20.92
CA TYR A 304 26.09 -8.33 21.03
C TYR A 304 24.70 -7.92 20.53
N LEU A 305 24.28 -6.70 20.85
CA LEU A 305 22.99 -6.13 20.42
C LEU A 305 22.98 -5.87 18.92
N LEU A 306 24.08 -5.33 18.37
CA LEU A 306 24.29 -5.21 16.93
C LEU A 306 24.26 -6.57 16.21
N HIS A 307 24.88 -7.59 16.79
CA HIS A 307 24.84 -8.94 16.22
C HIS A 307 23.42 -9.52 16.20
N LEU A 308 22.66 -9.37 17.29
CA LEU A 308 21.27 -9.81 17.38
C LEU A 308 20.36 -9.09 16.38
N LEU A 309 20.49 -7.77 16.25
CA LEU A 309 19.76 -6.98 15.25
C LEU A 309 20.10 -7.44 13.83
N ARG A 310 21.40 -7.61 13.51
CA ARG A 310 21.83 -8.11 12.20
C ARG A 310 21.27 -9.49 11.89
N LYS A 311 21.24 -10.39 12.88
CA LYS A 311 20.69 -11.74 12.76
C LYS A 311 19.17 -11.73 12.58
N ALA A 312 18.46 -10.85 13.27
CA ALA A 312 17.01 -10.68 13.10
C ALA A 312 16.66 -10.15 11.70
N ILE A 313 17.47 -9.23 11.15
CA ILE A 313 17.29 -8.68 9.80
C ILE A 313 17.54 -9.75 8.74
N HIS A 314 18.66 -10.49 8.81
CA HIS A 314 18.96 -11.57 7.87
C HIS A 314 17.90 -12.69 7.92
N GLY A 315 17.37 -13.02 9.11
CA GLY A 315 16.28 -14.01 9.21
C GLY A 315 14.98 -13.55 8.52
N ASN A 316 14.74 -12.24 8.41
CA ASN A 316 13.58 -11.70 7.70
C ASN A 316 13.82 -11.60 6.19
N THR A 317 15.04 -11.34 5.73
CA THR A 317 15.33 -11.31 4.28
C THR A 317 15.13 -12.67 3.64
N GLU A 318 15.55 -13.76 4.29
CA GLU A 318 15.31 -15.13 3.80
C GLU A 318 13.82 -15.48 3.70
N LYS A 319 13.01 -15.00 4.66
CA LYS A 319 11.55 -15.15 4.60
C LYS A 319 10.94 -14.37 3.45
N ILE A 320 11.42 -13.14 3.20
CA ILE A 320 10.94 -12.31 2.10
C ILE A 320 11.32 -12.92 0.75
N GLU A 321 12.54 -13.42 0.60
CA GLU A 321 12.99 -14.14 -0.59
C GLU A 321 12.16 -15.42 -0.82
N SER A 322 11.87 -16.18 0.23
CA SER A 322 10.98 -17.35 0.15
C SER A 322 9.56 -16.99 -0.29
N ILE A 323 9.00 -15.88 0.20
CA ILE A 323 7.69 -15.38 -0.23
C ILE A 323 7.74 -14.94 -1.70
N MET A 324 8.80 -14.23 -2.11
CA MET A 324 9.01 -13.79 -3.50
C MET A 324 9.12 -14.98 -4.46
N ASP A 325 9.86 -16.02 -4.09
CA ASP A 325 9.99 -17.25 -4.88
C ASP A 325 8.65 -17.99 -5.00
N THR A 326 7.87 -17.99 -3.92
CA THR A 326 6.53 -18.60 -3.90
C THR A 326 5.55 -17.83 -4.80
N ILE A 327 5.56 -16.50 -4.74
CA ILE A 327 4.76 -15.63 -5.62
C ILE A 327 5.16 -15.82 -7.09
N THR A 328 6.47 -15.93 -7.36
CA THR A 328 6.99 -16.16 -8.71
C THR A 328 6.58 -17.54 -9.26
N LYS A 329 6.54 -18.59 -8.42
CA LYS A 329 6.07 -19.94 -8.81
C LYS A 329 4.56 -20.04 -9.02
N MET A 330 3.76 -19.15 -8.42
CA MET A 330 2.30 -19.13 -8.64
C MET A 330 1.90 -18.42 -9.95
N ARG A 331 2.85 -17.77 -10.62
CA ARG A 331 2.63 -17.03 -11.87
C ARG A 331 2.95 -17.90 -13.09
#